data_AF-A0AAE1CK74-F1
#
_entry.id   AF-A0AAE1CK74-F1
#
_cell.length_a   1.000
_cell.length_b   1.000
_cell.length_c   1.000
_cell.angle_alpha   90.00
_cell.angle_beta   90.00
_cell.angle_gamma   90.00
#
_symmetry.space_group_name_H-M   'P 1'
#
loop_
_entity.id
_entity.type
_entity.pdbx_description
1 polymer ?
#
loop_
_entity_poly.entity_id
_entity_poly.type
_entity_poly.pdbx_seq_one_letter_code
_entity_poly.pdbx_strand_id
1 'polypeptide(L)'
;MNQPGSCKVAGVPREPVYHGDYSFNTGELKQFSALDYVFFSAVLIISASIGLYHAWKDRQKKALDDYLLAGRSMNPLPVGLSLLASFMSAITLLGTPAELYNYTTIYFWIGLGYFFVIAGAAHIYIPVFYNLQVTSAYEYLEKRFNKGVRTAASLTFVLQMILYMALVLYAPSLALNAGKTDSVTIILL
;
A
#
# COMPACT_ATOMS: atom_id res chain seq x y z
N MET A 1 29.69 -46.47 11.93
CA MET A 1 28.31 -46.37 12.44
C MET A 1 27.89 -44.91 12.33
N ASN A 2 27.35 -44.47 11.19
CA ASN A 2 25.92 -44.45 10.82
C ASN A 2 25.29 -43.07 11.13
N GLN A 3 25.21 -42.18 10.12
CA GLN A 3 24.22 -41.11 10.09
C GLN A 3 23.13 -41.49 9.08
N PRO A 4 21.86 -41.63 9.50
CA PRO A 4 20.79 -42.02 8.60
C PRO A 4 20.17 -40.79 7.91
N GLY A 5 20.14 -40.85 6.58
CA GLY A 5 18.99 -40.42 5.76
C GLY A 5 18.52 -38.96 5.85
N SER A 6 19.12 -38.08 5.05
CA SER A 6 18.35 -37.00 4.41
C SER A 6 17.95 -37.45 3.01
N CYS A 7 16.68 -37.84 2.90
CA CYS A 7 16.01 -38.18 1.66
C CYS A 7 16.10 -36.99 0.70
N LYS A 8 16.89 -37.16 -0.36
CA LYS A 8 17.05 -36.18 -1.43
C LYS A 8 15.78 -36.27 -2.29
N VAL A 9 14.79 -35.42 -2.00
CA VAL A 9 13.56 -35.32 -2.81
C VAL A 9 13.97 -34.73 -4.17
N ALA A 10 14.21 -35.61 -5.14
CA ALA A 10 14.57 -35.26 -6.50
C ALA A 10 13.31 -34.78 -7.23
N GLY A 11 13.20 -33.46 -7.47
CA GLY A 11 12.16 -32.92 -8.34
C GLY A 11 11.57 -31.56 -7.95
N VAL A 12 11.91 -30.99 -6.80
CA VAL A 12 11.45 -29.62 -6.46
C VAL A 12 12.38 -28.62 -7.15
N PRO A 13 11.88 -27.70 -8.01
CA PRO A 13 12.67 -26.57 -8.47
C PRO A 13 13.18 -25.83 -7.23
N ARG A 14 14.50 -25.79 -7.00
CA ARG A 14 15.05 -24.98 -5.92
C ARG A 14 14.71 -23.53 -6.22
N GLU A 15 13.86 -22.91 -5.38
CA GLU A 15 13.68 -21.47 -5.40
C GLU A 15 15.08 -20.81 -5.44
N PRO A 16 15.29 -19.80 -6.29
CA PRO A 16 16.52 -19.03 -6.21
C PRO A 16 16.55 -18.40 -4.81
N VAL A 17 17.41 -18.94 -3.95
CA VAL A 17 17.78 -18.30 -2.70
C VAL A 17 18.36 -16.95 -3.10
N TYR A 18 17.59 -15.88 -2.91
CA TYR A 18 18.08 -14.52 -3.03
C TYR A 18 19.13 -14.31 -1.95
N HIS A 19 20.35 -14.72 -2.25
CA HIS A 19 21.55 -14.20 -1.63
C HIS A 19 21.57 -12.72 -2.03
N GLY A 20 20.87 -11.86 -1.27
CA GLY A 20 21.20 -10.45 -1.26
C GLY A 20 22.70 -10.35 -1.01
N ASP A 21 23.38 -9.49 -1.75
CA ASP A 21 24.84 -9.38 -1.79
C ASP A 21 25.45 -9.07 -0.40
N TYR A 22 25.44 -10.04 0.50
CA TYR A 22 26.36 -10.10 1.61
C TYR A 22 27.70 -10.51 1.02
N SER A 23 28.56 -9.52 0.82
CA SER A 23 29.97 -9.78 0.55
C SER A 23 30.59 -10.42 1.79
N PHE A 24 30.53 -11.74 1.88
CA PHE A 24 31.31 -12.58 2.82
C PHE A 24 32.83 -12.33 2.70
N ASN A 25 33.29 -11.57 1.70
CA ASN A 25 34.69 -11.29 1.43
C ASN A 25 35.27 -10.06 2.16
N THR A 26 34.46 -9.20 2.80
CA THR A 26 34.99 -7.95 3.39
C THR A 26 34.75 -7.72 4.87
N GLY A 27 33.98 -8.53 5.61
CA GLY A 27 33.84 -8.36 7.07
C GLY A 27 33.28 -7.01 7.56
N GLU A 28 32.93 -6.11 6.64
CA GLU A 28 32.40 -4.78 6.91
C GLU A 28 30.88 -4.83 6.81
N LEU A 29 30.22 -4.64 7.95
CA LEU A 29 28.81 -4.31 8.01
C LEU A 29 28.63 -2.97 7.29
N LYS A 30 28.01 -2.98 6.11
CA LYS A 30 27.62 -1.73 5.44
C LYS A 30 26.55 -1.07 6.30
N GLN A 31 26.98 -0.25 7.25
CA GLN A 31 26.13 0.70 7.96
C GLN A 31 25.42 1.55 6.89
N PHE A 32 24.16 1.92 7.15
CA PHE A 32 23.38 2.79 6.26
C PHE A 32 24.26 3.93 5.75
N SER A 33 24.35 4.08 4.42
CA SER A 33 25.16 5.15 3.86
C SER A 33 24.57 6.48 4.29
N ALA A 34 25.43 7.49 4.52
CA ALA A 34 24.95 8.85 4.79
C ALA A 34 23.97 9.34 3.70
N LEU A 35 24.10 8.82 2.47
CA LEU A 35 23.16 9.07 1.38
C LEU A 35 21.74 8.55 1.67
N ASP A 36 21.59 7.34 2.24
CA ASP A 36 20.27 6.75 2.52
C ASP A 36 19.50 7.59 3.55
N TYR A 37 20.21 8.13 4.55
CA TYR A 37 19.63 9.04 5.53
C TYR A 37 19.24 10.40 4.92
N VAL A 38 20.04 10.92 3.99
CA VAL A 38 19.72 12.15 3.25
C VAL A 38 18.46 11.95 2.40
N PHE A 39 18.33 10.83 1.68
CA PHE A 39 17.12 10.53 0.92
C PHE A 39 15.90 10.36 1.82
N PHE A 40 16.04 9.61 2.93
CA PHE A 40 14.94 9.40 3.87
C PHE A 40 14.44 10.71 4.49
N SER A 41 15.36 11.55 4.95
CA SER A 41 15.04 12.86 5.51
C SER A 41 14.45 13.81 4.46
N ALA A 42 14.97 13.83 3.24
CA ALA A 42 14.43 14.66 2.16
C ALA A 42 12.97 14.28 1.82
N VAL A 43 12.66 12.99 1.68
CA VAL A 43 11.29 12.52 1.39
C VAL A 43 10.33 12.90 2.53
N LEU A 44 10.76 12.75 3.79
CA LEU A 44 9.96 13.16 4.95
C LEU A 44 9.71 14.67 4.97
N ILE A 45 10.75 15.48 4.74
CA ILE A 45 10.64 16.94 4.74
C ILE A 45 9.73 17.41 3.62
N ILE A 46 9.89 16.88 2.39
CA ILE A 46 9.05 17.25 1.25
C ILE A 46 7.59 16.88 1.50
N SER A 47 7.32 15.66 1.98
CA SER A 47 5.95 15.21 2.29
C SER A 47 5.30 16.07 3.39
N ALA A 48 6.02 16.30 4.49
CA ALA A 48 5.54 17.13 5.60
C ALA A 48 5.32 18.59 5.18
N SER A 49 6.20 19.16 4.36
CA SER A 49 6.09 20.56 3.92
C SER A 49 4.95 20.77 2.92
N ILE A 50 4.65 19.81 2.03
CA ILE A 50 3.45 19.86 1.18
C ILE A 50 2.19 19.83 2.04
N GLY A 51 2.13 18.91 3.03
CA GLY A 51 1.00 18.81 3.96
C GLY A 51 0.81 20.09 4.79
N LEU A 52 1.91 20.67 5.30
CA LEU A 52 1.87 21.89 6.11
C LEU A 52 1.53 23.13 5.27
N TYR A 53 2.06 23.22 4.05
CA TYR A 53 1.75 24.31 3.11
C TYR A 53 0.26 24.31 2.72
N HIS A 54 -0.30 23.14 2.38
CA HIS A 54 -1.74 23.01 2.14
C HIS A 54 -2.56 23.30 3.40
N ALA A 55 -2.18 22.76 4.57
CA ALA A 55 -2.89 23.00 5.82
C ALA A 55 -2.92 24.48 6.24
N TRP A 56 -1.84 25.24 6.00
CA TRP A 56 -1.80 26.68 6.26
C TRP A 56 -2.56 27.50 5.22
N LYS A 57 -2.50 27.11 3.93
CA LYS A 57 -3.19 27.82 2.85
C LYS A 57 -4.71 27.59 2.88
N ASP A 58 -5.16 26.37 3.19
CA ASP A 58 -6.59 26.03 3.30
C ASP A 58 -7.24 26.57 4.58
N ARG A 59 -6.47 26.91 5.62
CA ARG A 59 -7.01 27.55 6.83
C ARG A 59 -7.71 28.89 6.56
N GLN A 60 -7.42 29.52 5.43
CA GLN A 60 -8.00 30.80 4.99
C GLN A 60 -9.28 30.64 4.15
N LYS A 61 -9.58 29.46 3.58
CA LYS A 61 -10.76 29.23 2.73
C LYS A 61 -11.78 28.34 3.45
N LYS A 62 -12.69 28.97 4.21
CA LYS A 62 -13.78 28.29 4.90
C LYS A 62 -14.95 27.99 3.97
N ALA A 63 -14.98 26.79 3.42
CA ALA A 63 -16.20 26.04 3.12
C ALA A 63 -15.83 24.54 3.02
N LEU A 64 -16.36 23.71 3.91
CA LEU A 64 -16.13 22.25 3.90
C LEU A 64 -16.50 21.62 2.55
N ASP A 65 -17.49 22.17 1.87
CA ASP A 65 -17.90 21.76 0.51
C ASP A 65 -16.81 22.03 -0.53
N ASP A 66 -16.05 23.12 -0.42
CA ASP A 66 -15.01 23.45 -1.39
C ASP A 66 -13.76 22.57 -1.21
N TYR A 67 -13.52 22.07 0.01
CA TYR A 67 -12.43 21.15 0.32
C TYR A 67 -12.80 19.68 0.04
N LEU A 68 -14.02 19.25 0.37
CA LEU A 68 -14.47 17.87 0.19
C LEU A 68 -15.03 17.58 -1.22
N LEU A 69 -15.66 18.57 -1.86
CA LEU A 69 -16.25 18.43 -3.20
C LEU A 69 -15.43 19.15 -4.28
N ALA A 70 -14.35 19.85 -3.91
CA ALA A 70 -13.53 20.62 -4.83
C ALA A 70 -14.36 21.50 -5.77
N GLY A 71 -15.26 22.27 -5.18
CA GLY A 71 -16.15 23.19 -5.90
C GLY A 71 -17.08 22.54 -6.93
N ARG A 72 -17.32 21.21 -6.87
CA ARG A 72 -18.17 20.43 -7.80
C ARG A 72 -17.82 20.60 -9.30
N SER A 73 -16.66 21.18 -9.62
CA SER A 73 -16.25 21.55 -10.98
C SER A 73 -14.88 20.99 -11.37
N MET A 74 -14.36 20.04 -10.59
CA MET A 74 -13.15 19.31 -10.97
C MET A 74 -13.38 18.46 -12.21
N ASN A 75 -12.45 18.57 -13.15
CA ASN A 75 -12.37 17.71 -14.33
C ASN A 75 -12.29 16.23 -13.86
N PRO A 76 -13.02 15.27 -14.44
CA PRO A 76 -12.97 13.86 -14.05
C PRO A 76 -11.57 13.22 -14.10
N LEU A 77 -10.65 13.78 -14.88
CA LEU A 77 -9.28 13.28 -15.02
C LEU A 77 -8.46 13.31 -13.70
N PRO A 78 -8.26 14.46 -13.03
CA PRO A 78 -7.54 14.50 -11.75
C PRO A 78 -8.22 13.68 -10.64
N VAL A 79 -9.56 13.58 -10.64
CA VAL A 79 -10.30 12.75 -9.67
C VAL A 79 -10.00 11.27 -9.90
N GLY A 80 -10.06 10.82 -11.17
CA GLY A 80 -9.69 9.46 -11.55
C GLY A 80 -8.23 9.15 -11.22
N LEU A 81 -7.32 10.09 -11.47
CA LEU A 81 -5.90 9.93 -11.17
C LEU A 81 -5.64 9.79 -9.66
N SER A 82 -6.31 10.60 -8.82
CA SER A 82 -6.20 10.50 -7.37
C SER A 82 -6.78 9.19 -6.82
N LEU A 83 -7.86 8.69 -7.43
CA LEU A 83 -8.46 7.42 -7.07
C LEU A 83 -7.53 6.24 -7.45
N LEU A 84 -6.97 6.27 -8.67
CA LEU A 84 -5.97 5.30 -9.11
C LEU A 84 -4.72 5.33 -8.22
N ALA A 85 -4.25 6.52 -7.84
CA ALA A 85 -3.12 6.68 -6.93
C ALA A 85 -3.42 6.07 -5.54
N SER A 86 -4.65 6.24 -5.03
CA SER A 86 -5.08 5.64 -3.76
C SER A 86 -5.18 4.11 -3.82
N PHE A 87 -5.51 3.53 -4.98
CA PHE A 87 -5.57 2.08 -5.16
C PHE A 87 -4.20 1.42 -5.33
N MET A 88 -3.19 2.18 -5.77
CA MET A 88 -1.83 1.68 -5.92
C MET A 88 -1.14 1.58 -4.56
N SER A 89 -0.84 0.36 -4.11
CA SER A 89 -0.10 0.12 -2.87
C SER A 89 1.28 -0.48 -3.11
N ALA A 90 2.21 -0.17 -2.22
CA ALA A 90 3.53 -0.80 -2.14
C ALA A 90 3.44 -2.33 -1.98
N ILE A 91 2.43 -2.83 -1.25
CA ILE A 91 2.21 -4.28 -1.10
C ILE A 91 1.86 -4.90 -2.45
N THR A 92 0.98 -4.26 -3.22
CA THR A 92 0.60 -4.77 -4.55
C THR A 92 1.79 -4.70 -5.50
N LEU A 93 2.58 -3.62 -5.47
CA LEU A 93 3.75 -3.45 -6.34
C LEU A 93 4.85 -4.50 -6.09
N LEU A 94 5.07 -4.90 -4.84
CA LEU A 94 6.07 -5.92 -4.50
C LEU A 94 5.48 -7.35 -4.47
N GLY A 95 4.23 -7.49 -4.06
CA GLY A 95 3.54 -8.78 -3.91
C GLY A 95 3.08 -9.37 -5.24
N THR A 96 2.53 -8.56 -6.15
CA THR A 96 2.07 -9.06 -7.46
C THR A 96 3.17 -9.69 -8.32
N PRO A 97 4.39 -9.13 -8.47
CA PRO A 97 5.44 -9.81 -9.24
C PRO A 97 5.95 -11.06 -8.52
N ALA A 98 6.02 -11.06 -7.18
CA ALA A 98 6.45 -12.22 -6.40
C ALA A 98 5.49 -13.41 -6.57
N GLU A 99 4.18 -13.14 -6.61
CA GLU A 99 3.18 -14.18 -6.84
C GLU A 99 3.06 -14.55 -8.33
N LEU A 100 3.22 -13.58 -9.25
CA LEU A 100 3.19 -13.81 -10.70
C LEU A 100 4.32 -14.74 -11.15
N TYR A 101 5.48 -14.69 -10.48
CA TYR A 101 6.60 -15.60 -10.73
C TYR A 101 6.24 -17.07 -10.47
N ASN A 102 5.40 -17.33 -9.47
CA ASN A 102 4.99 -18.68 -9.09
C ASN A 102 3.70 -19.13 -9.79
N TYR A 103 2.76 -18.22 -10.05
CA TYR A 103 1.42 -18.53 -10.54
C TYR A 103 0.99 -17.64 -11.72
N THR A 104 1.75 -17.68 -12.81
CA THR A 104 1.51 -16.78 -13.96
C THR A 104 0.13 -16.96 -14.60
N THR A 105 -0.36 -18.19 -14.74
CA THR A 105 -1.62 -18.48 -15.46
C THR A 105 -2.87 -17.96 -14.74
N ILE A 106 -2.92 -18.04 -13.40
CA ILE A 106 -4.09 -17.58 -12.64
C ILE A 106 -4.17 -16.05 -12.60
N TYR A 107 -3.02 -15.38 -12.55
CA TYR A 107 -2.93 -13.92 -12.55
C TYR A 107 -3.41 -13.29 -13.86
N PHE A 108 -3.20 -13.95 -15.00
CA PHE A 108 -3.76 -13.51 -16.27
C PHE A 108 -5.31 -13.51 -16.25
N TRP A 109 -5.92 -14.54 -15.67
CA TRP A 109 -7.38 -14.63 -15.55
C TRP A 109 -7.94 -13.59 -14.58
N ILE A 110 -7.23 -13.33 -13.48
CA ILE A 110 -7.56 -12.26 -12.52
C ILE A 110 -7.47 -10.88 -13.20
N GLY A 111 -6.42 -10.63 -13.98
CA GLY A 111 -6.24 -9.39 -14.73
C GLY A 111 -7.36 -9.13 -15.73
N LEU A 112 -7.78 -10.17 -16.46
CA LEU A 112 -8.94 -10.10 -17.35
C LEU A 112 -10.23 -9.78 -16.56
N GLY A 113 -10.42 -10.42 -15.41
CA GLY A 113 -11.54 -10.13 -14.51
C GLY A 113 -11.58 -8.67 -14.04
N TYR A 114 -10.43 -8.11 -13.64
CA TYR A 114 -10.31 -6.70 -13.26
C TYR A 114 -10.73 -5.75 -14.39
N PHE A 115 -10.37 -6.06 -15.64
CA PHE A 115 -10.78 -5.27 -16.79
C PHE A 115 -12.30 -5.24 -16.95
N PHE A 116 -12.97 -6.39 -16.85
CA PHE A 116 -14.43 -6.47 -16.91
C PHE A 116 -15.11 -5.76 -15.73
N VAL A 117 -14.57 -5.88 -14.53
CA VAL A 117 -15.09 -5.18 -13.34
C VAL A 117 -14.99 -3.67 -13.51
N ILE A 118 -13.86 -3.15 -14.01
CA ILE A 118 -13.68 -1.71 -14.26
C ILE A 118 -14.65 -1.22 -15.35
N ALA A 119 -14.80 -1.96 -16.45
CA ALA A 119 -15.75 -1.62 -17.52
C ALA A 119 -17.21 -1.63 -17.02
N GLY A 120 -17.59 -2.64 -16.24
CA GLY A 120 -18.91 -2.73 -15.61
C GLY A 120 -19.11 -1.62 -14.57
N ALA A 121 -18.08 -1.30 -13.78
CA ALA A 121 -18.13 -0.22 -12.81
C ALA A 121 -18.34 1.14 -13.47
N ALA A 122 -17.61 1.42 -14.55
CA ALA A 122 -17.74 2.66 -15.31
C ALA A 122 -19.15 2.82 -15.91
N HIS A 123 -19.75 1.76 -16.45
CA HIS A 123 -21.07 1.84 -17.07
C HIS A 123 -22.25 1.81 -16.09
N ILE A 124 -22.14 1.07 -14.99
CA ILE A 124 -23.27 0.85 -14.06
C ILE A 124 -23.19 1.81 -12.86
N TYR A 125 -22.02 1.94 -12.25
CA TYR A 125 -21.90 2.69 -11.00
C TYR A 125 -21.83 4.21 -11.22
N ILE A 126 -21.13 4.68 -12.26
CA ILE A 126 -21.05 6.13 -12.55
C ILE A 126 -22.45 6.76 -12.72
N PRO A 127 -23.37 6.26 -13.57
CA PRO A 127 -24.68 6.89 -13.72
C PRO A 127 -25.54 6.80 -12.45
N VAL A 128 -25.39 5.74 -11.66
CA VAL A 128 -26.14 5.58 -10.40
C VAL A 128 -25.67 6.59 -9.34
N PHE A 129 -24.35 6.77 -9.18
CA PHE A 129 -23.79 7.73 -8.24
C PHE A 129 -24.03 9.19 -8.65
N TYR A 130 -23.99 9.49 -9.95
CA TYR A 130 -24.21 10.85 -10.45
C TYR A 130 -25.67 11.31 -10.23
N ASN A 131 -26.64 10.41 -10.39
CA ASN A 131 -28.06 10.73 -10.21
C ASN A 131 -28.48 10.92 -8.73
N LEU A 132 -27.79 10.26 -7.79
CA LEU A 132 -28.16 10.32 -6.37
C LEU A 132 -27.43 11.44 -5.59
N GLN A 133 -26.49 12.18 -6.22
CA GLN A 133 -25.73 13.29 -5.64
C GLN A 133 -25.19 13.04 -4.22
N VAL A 134 -24.78 11.80 -3.95
CA VAL A 134 -24.34 11.38 -2.62
C VAL A 134 -22.86 11.71 -2.44
N THR A 135 -22.51 12.34 -1.32
CA THR A 135 -21.13 12.76 -1.05
C THR A 135 -20.25 11.64 -0.49
N SER A 136 -20.86 10.54 -0.05
CA SER A 136 -20.16 9.37 0.49
C SER A 136 -20.82 8.06 0.06
N ALA A 137 -20.02 7.04 -0.26
CA ALA A 137 -20.50 5.70 -0.60
C ALA A 137 -21.33 5.06 0.52
N TYR A 138 -21.06 5.41 1.79
CA TYR A 138 -21.81 4.89 2.94
C TYR A 138 -23.20 5.51 3.09
N GLU A 139 -23.42 6.71 2.58
CA GLU A 139 -24.72 7.39 2.60
C GLU A 139 -25.66 6.74 1.57
N TYR A 140 -25.13 6.20 0.46
CA TYR A 140 -25.90 5.35 -0.46
C TYR A 140 -26.37 4.06 0.23
N LEU A 141 -25.49 3.40 1.00
CA LEU A 141 -25.82 2.19 1.77
C LEU A 141 -26.89 2.48 2.84
N GLU A 142 -26.85 3.65 3.47
CA GLU A 142 -27.87 4.08 4.44
C GLU A 142 -29.24 4.27 3.79
N LYS A 143 -29.32 4.94 2.63
CA LYS A 143 -30.58 5.15 1.90
C LYS A 143 -31.23 3.86 1.43
N ARG A 144 -30.44 2.82 1.11
CA ARG A 144 -30.96 1.55 0.58
C ARG A 144 -31.29 0.52 1.66
N PHE A 145 -30.51 0.42 2.74
CA PHE A 145 -30.63 -0.67 3.70
C PHE A 145 -31.11 -0.20 5.08
N ASN A 146 -30.29 0.56 5.82
CA ASN A 146 -30.64 1.26 7.07
C ASN A 146 -29.37 1.90 7.68
N LYS A 147 -29.51 2.68 8.76
CA LYS A 147 -28.39 3.17 9.59
C LYS A 147 -27.51 2.06 10.17
N GLY A 148 -28.09 0.92 10.53
CA GLY A 148 -27.33 -0.21 11.10
C GLY A 148 -26.26 -0.78 10.15
N VAL A 149 -26.59 -0.88 8.86
CA VAL A 149 -25.64 -1.37 7.83
C VAL A 149 -24.52 -0.36 7.59
N ARG A 150 -24.81 0.95 7.65
CA ARG A 150 -23.79 2.00 7.58
C ARG A 150 -22.76 1.85 8.70
N THR A 151 -23.20 1.69 9.95
CA THR A 151 -22.30 1.56 11.09
C THR A 151 -21.48 0.27 10.99
N ALA A 152 -22.10 -0.85 10.66
CA ALA A 152 -21.40 -2.12 10.47
C ALA A 152 -20.35 -2.05 9.35
N ALA A 153 -20.69 -1.49 8.19
CA ALA A 153 -19.77 -1.35 7.06
C ALA A 153 -18.59 -0.43 7.40
N SER A 154 -18.84 0.69 8.08
CA SER A 154 -17.79 1.60 8.53
C SER A 154 -16.84 0.94 9.55
N LEU A 155 -17.38 0.14 10.48
CA LEU A 155 -16.58 -0.57 11.47
C LEU A 155 -15.70 -1.64 10.83
N THR A 156 -16.26 -2.46 9.92
CA THR A 156 -15.49 -3.46 9.18
C THR A 156 -14.39 -2.80 8.34
N PHE A 157 -14.68 -1.66 7.70
CA PHE A 157 -13.68 -0.92 6.94
C PHE A 157 -12.54 -0.41 7.83
N VAL A 158 -12.86 0.19 8.98
CA VAL A 158 -11.83 0.66 9.93
C VAL A 158 -10.97 -0.49 10.43
N LEU A 159 -11.59 -1.62 10.80
CA LEU A 159 -10.85 -2.81 11.25
C LEU A 159 -9.93 -3.36 10.15
N GLN A 160 -10.44 -3.50 8.93
CA GLN A 160 -9.63 -3.90 7.78
C GLN A 160 -8.46 -2.94 7.55
N MET A 161 -8.69 -1.63 7.66
CA MET A 161 -7.66 -0.63 7.43
C MET A 161 -6.59 -0.60 8.52
N ILE A 162 -6.95 -0.86 9.78
CA ILE A 162 -5.99 -1.01 10.88
C ILE A 162 -5.08 -2.22 10.63
N LEU A 163 -5.65 -3.37 10.31
CA LEU A 163 -4.87 -4.59 10.00
C LEU A 163 -3.94 -4.36 8.80
N TYR A 164 -4.44 -3.66 7.78
CA TYR A 164 -3.67 -3.31 6.60
C TYR A 164 -2.49 -2.41 6.93
N MET A 165 -2.72 -1.31 7.66
CA MET A 165 -1.66 -0.38 8.07
C MET A 165 -0.64 -1.05 8.98
N ALA A 166 -1.04 -2.00 9.84
CA ALA A 166 -0.13 -2.77 10.66
C ALA A 166 0.86 -3.59 9.82
N LEU A 167 0.40 -4.27 8.77
CA LEU A 167 1.25 -4.99 7.82
C LEU A 167 2.20 -4.07 7.06
N VAL A 168 1.70 -2.94 6.57
CA VAL A 168 2.51 -1.95 5.83
C VAL A 168 3.63 -1.38 6.72
N LEU A 169 3.35 -1.09 7.98
CA LEU A 169 4.33 -0.54 8.93
C LEU A 169 5.30 -1.60 9.49
N TYR A 170 4.90 -2.88 9.47
CA TYR A 170 5.75 -3.98 9.91
C TYR A 170 7.01 -4.13 9.03
N ALA A 171 6.88 -4.05 7.71
CA ALA A 171 8.01 -4.19 6.79
C ALA A 171 9.16 -3.17 7.02
N PRO A 172 8.93 -1.84 7.08
CA PRO A 172 9.98 -0.86 7.34
C PRO A 172 10.50 -0.92 8.77
N SER A 173 9.67 -1.27 9.77
CA SER A 173 10.14 -1.41 11.15
C SER A 173 11.11 -2.59 11.32
N LEU A 174 10.85 -3.72 10.65
CA LEU A 174 11.77 -4.86 10.62
C LEU A 174 13.11 -4.49 9.97
N ALA A 175 13.06 -3.78 8.83
CA ALA A 175 14.27 -3.31 8.14
C ALA A 175 15.11 -2.34 8.99
N LEU A 176 14.46 -1.39 9.68
CA LEU A 176 15.13 -0.45 10.58
C LEU A 176 15.72 -1.12 11.83
N ASN A 177 15.04 -2.15 12.36
CA ASN A 177 15.54 -2.90 13.51
C ASN A 177 16.76 -3.74 13.16
N ALA A 178 16.75 -4.41 12.01
CA ALA A 178 17.90 -5.18 11.53
C ALA A 178 19.15 -4.29 11.39
N GLY A 179 19.05 -3.14 10.73
CA GLY A 179 20.23 -2.28 10.52
C GLY A 179 20.72 -1.52 11.77
N LYS A 180 19.92 -1.38 12.83
CA LYS A 180 20.37 -0.80 14.12
C LYS A 180 21.05 -1.81 15.03
N THR A 181 20.65 -3.07 14.99
CA THR A 181 21.14 -4.12 15.90
C THR A 181 22.65 -4.35 15.73
N ASP A 182 23.14 -4.22 14.51
CA ASP A 182 24.55 -4.43 14.18
C ASP A 182 25.46 -3.29 14.66
N SER A 183 24.94 -2.06 14.75
CA SER A 183 25.71 -0.90 15.22
C SER A 183 25.70 -0.74 16.74
N VAL A 184 24.62 -1.15 17.43
CA VAL A 184 24.50 -1.00 18.90
C VAL A 184 25.24 -2.12 19.64
N THR A 185 25.34 -3.33 19.07
CA THR A 185 26.07 -4.45 19.67
C THR A 185 27.59 -4.26 19.62
N ILE A 186 28.12 -3.57 18.60
CA ILE A 186 29.56 -3.26 18.46
C ILE A 186 30.04 -2.14 19.39
N ILE A 187 29.14 -1.30 19.93
CA ILE A 187 29.48 -0.20 20.85
C ILE A 187 29.44 -0.66 22.33
N LEU A 188 28.88 -1.83 22.63
CA LEU A 188 28.68 -2.34 23.99
C LEU A 188 29.58 -3.55 24.36
N LEU A 189 30.52 -3.94 23.51
CA LEU A 189 31.59 -4.93 23.75
C LEU A 189 32.96 -4.31 23.46
#